data_AF-A0A0T5ZBX7-F1
#
_entry.id   AF-A0A0T5ZBX7-F1
#
_cell.length_a   1.000
_cell.length_b   1.000
_cell.length_c   1.000
_cell.angle_alpha   90.00
_cell.angle_beta   90.00
_cell.angle_gamma   90.00
#
_symmetry.space_group_name_H-M   'P 1'
#
loop_
_entity.id
_entity.type
_entity.pdbx_description
1 polymer ?
#
loop_
_entity_poly.entity_id
_entity_poly.type
_entity_poly.pdbx_seq_one_letter_code
_entity_poly.pdbx_strand_id
1 'polypeptide(L)'
;FALPGEEKGKLKVLKDADKWSTNVGHPGPSSPAVGEIFNTFVLSNMMANAARGMKPELAVEQAELLTKAIFATWRKKGLVGGKT
;
A
#
# COMPACT_ATOMS: atom_id res chain seq x y z
N PHE A 1 17.64 2.42 -22.97
CA PHE A 1 16.47 2.28 -23.83
C PHE A 1 15.72 3.60 -23.86
N ALA A 2 15.50 4.19 -25.04
CA ALA A 2 14.67 5.38 -25.24
C ALA A 2 14.00 5.22 -26.61
N LEU A 3 12.69 5.44 -26.70
CA LEU A 3 11.97 5.39 -27.97
C LEU A 3 12.29 6.64 -28.81
N PRO A 4 12.11 6.59 -30.14
CA PRO A 4 12.25 7.78 -30.99
C PRO A 4 11.38 8.94 -30.47
N GLY A 5 11.98 10.13 -30.31
CA GLY A 5 11.30 11.33 -29.82
C GLY A 5 11.31 11.53 -28.30
N GLU A 6 11.83 10.57 -27.51
CA GLU A 6 11.91 10.71 -26.06
C GLU A 6 13.18 11.41 -25.57
N GLU A 7 13.05 12.13 -24.45
CA GLU A 7 14.19 12.79 -23.80
C GLU A 7 15.22 11.76 -23.28
N LYS A 8 16.50 12.01 -23.60
CA LYS A 8 17.59 11.14 -23.17
C LYS A 8 17.75 11.21 -21.65
N GLY A 9 17.68 10.05 -21.01
CA GLY A 9 17.99 9.92 -19.59
C GLY A 9 16.81 10.11 -18.64
N LYS A 10 15.58 10.21 -19.14
CA LYS A 10 14.35 10.29 -18.34
C LYS A 10 14.22 9.24 -17.23
N LEU A 11 14.78 8.03 -17.42
CA LEU A 11 14.75 6.93 -16.44
C LEU A 11 16.02 6.84 -15.58
N LYS A 12 16.97 7.79 -15.69
CA LYS A 12 18.22 7.74 -14.91
C LYS A 12 17.98 7.72 -13.41
N VAL A 13 16.92 8.38 -12.95
CA VAL A 13 16.52 8.44 -11.53
C VAL A 13 16.07 7.09 -10.96
N LEU A 14 15.75 6.11 -11.81
CA LEU A 14 15.32 4.78 -11.38
C LEU A 14 16.47 3.80 -11.24
N LYS A 15 17.72 4.22 -11.52
CA LYS A 15 18.89 3.33 -11.52
C LYS A 15 19.19 2.70 -10.18
N ASP A 16 18.80 3.36 -9.09
CA ASP A 16 18.97 2.89 -7.72
C ASP A 16 17.62 2.65 -7.03
N ALA A 17 16.56 2.41 -7.81
CA ALA A 17 15.22 2.18 -7.29
C ALA A 17 15.14 0.99 -6.34
N ASP A 18 15.99 -0.01 -6.50
CA ASP A 18 16.15 -1.13 -5.59
C ASP A 18 16.58 -0.74 -4.17
N LYS A 19 17.17 0.45 -3.99
CA LYS A 19 17.61 0.96 -2.68
C LYS A 19 16.53 1.72 -1.93
N TRP A 20 15.56 2.30 -2.63
CA TRP A 20 14.53 3.17 -2.05
C TRP A 20 13.10 2.67 -2.27
N SER A 21 12.92 1.56 -2.98
CA SER A 21 11.61 0.94 -3.19
C SER A 21 11.63 -0.54 -2.82
N THR A 22 10.46 -1.05 -2.42
CA THR A 22 10.23 -2.47 -2.22
C THR A 22 8.86 -2.83 -2.79
N ASN A 23 8.65 -4.11 -3.08
CA ASN A 23 7.36 -4.56 -3.57
C ASN A 23 6.29 -4.46 -2.48
N VAL A 24 5.06 -4.16 -2.89
CA VAL A 24 3.89 -4.11 -2.00
C VAL A 24 3.71 -5.47 -1.31
N GLY A 25 3.68 -5.48 0.01
CA GLY A 25 3.60 -6.70 0.84
C GLY A 25 4.90 -7.07 1.55
N HIS A 26 6.04 -6.48 1.20
CA HIS A 26 7.31 -6.70 1.89
C HIS A 26 7.22 -6.44 3.41
N PRO A 27 7.87 -7.26 4.28
CA PRO A 27 8.70 -8.43 3.96
C PRO A 27 7.91 -9.74 3.72
N GLY A 28 6.58 -9.69 3.75
CA GLY A 28 5.69 -10.83 3.51
C GLY A 28 5.19 -10.95 2.06
N PRO A 29 4.19 -11.81 1.83
CA PRO A 29 3.57 -11.95 0.52
C PRO A 29 2.62 -10.80 0.20
N SER A 30 2.52 -10.44 -1.08
CA SER A 30 1.46 -9.57 -1.65
C SER A 30 0.11 -10.29 -1.62
N SER A 31 -0.47 -10.44 -0.42
CA SER A 31 -1.68 -11.23 -0.21
C SER A 31 -2.95 -10.52 -0.72
N PRO A 32 -4.08 -11.24 -0.93
CA PRO A 32 -5.34 -10.62 -1.33
C PRO A 32 -5.82 -9.50 -0.40
N ALA A 33 -5.54 -9.62 0.91
CA ALA A 33 -5.84 -8.55 1.87
C ALA A 33 -5.02 -7.28 1.61
N VAL A 34 -3.73 -7.43 1.31
CA VAL A 34 -2.87 -6.29 0.94
C VAL A 34 -3.36 -5.66 -0.36
N GLY A 35 -3.74 -6.48 -1.34
CA GLY A 35 -4.34 -6.00 -2.59
C GLY A 35 -5.63 -5.20 -2.38
N GLU A 36 -6.52 -5.65 -1.49
CA GLU A 36 -7.75 -4.93 -1.18
C GLU A 36 -7.47 -3.60 -0.46
N ILE A 37 -6.56 -3.57 0.53
CA ILE A 37 -6.16 -2.35 1.23
C ILE A 37 -5.62 -1.31 0.23
N PHE A 38 -4.79 -1.76 -0.71
CA PHE A 38 -4.24 -0.90 -1.75
C PHE A 38 -5.33 -0.37 -2.69
N ASN A 39 -6.19 -1.25 -3.22
CA ASN A 39 -7.23 -0.89 -4.18
C ASN A 39 -8.36 -0.04 -3.60
N THR A 40 -8.56 -0.09 -2.28
CA THR A 40 -9.57 0.70 -1.56
C THR A 40 -9.00 1.97 -0.93
N PHE A 41 -7.72 2.28 -1.19
CA PHE A 41 -7.07 3.52 -0.79
C PHE A 41 -7.06 3.77 0.72
N VAL A 42 -7.06 2.73 1.56
CA VAL A 42 -7.17 2.86 3.03
C VAL A 42 -6.10 3.82 3.58
N LEU A 43 -4.83 3.63 3.20
CA LEU A 43 -3.72 4.47 3.67
C LEU A 43 -3.74 5.87 3.06
N SER A 44 -4.09 6.02 1.78
CA SER A 44 -4.21 7.34 1.15
C SER A 44 -5.31 8.17 1.79
N ASN A 45 -6.46 7.55 2.09
CA ASN A 45 -7.57 8.20 2.78
C ASN A 45 -7.22 8.55 4.23
N MET A 46 -6.48 7.69 4.93
CA MET A 46 -5.93 7.99 6.26
C MET A 46 -5.11 9.29 6.24
N MET A 47 -4.12 9.38 5.34
CA MET A 47 -3.26 10.56 5.20
C MET A 47 -4.07 11.80 4.77
N ALA A 48 -4.99 11.63 3.82
CA ALA A 48 -5.86 12.72 3.37
C ALA A 48 -6.80 13.23 4.47
N ASN A 49 -7.30 12.36 5.34
CA ASN A 49 -8.13 12.76 6.48
C ASN A 49 -7.34 13.58 7.49
N ALA A 50 -6.13 13.12 7.85
CA ALA A 50 -5.24 13.87 8.74
C ALA A 50 -4.89 15.25 8.15
N ALA A 51 -4.50 15.29 6.87
CA ALA A 51 -4.17 16.54 6.17
C ALA A 51 -5.37 17.52 6.08
N ARG A 52 -6.60 17.01 6.08
CA ARG A 52 -7.83 17.83 6.08
C ARG A 52 -8.34 18.22 7.47
N GLY A 53 -7.55 17.99 8.52
CA GLY A 53 -7.83 18.46 9.88
C GLY A 53 -8.45 17.41 10.81
N MET A 54 -8.58 16.15 10.39
CA MET A 54 -8.85 15.07 11.34
C MET A 54 -7.65 14.89 12.28
N LYS A 55 -7.91 14.61 13.56
CA LYS A 55 -6.85 14.24 14.50
C LYS A 55 -6.05 13.04 13.94
N PRO A 56 -4.72 13.12 13.79
CA PRO A 56 -3.93 12.07 13.15
C PRO A 56 -4.09 10.69 13.78
N GLU A 57 -4.18 10.63 15.11
CA GLU A 57 -4.37 9.38 15.85
C GLU A 57 -5.70 8.72 15.50
N LEU A 58 -6.77 9.51 15.32
CA LEU A 58 -8.07 9.01 14.90
C LEU A 58 -8.06 8.52 13.45
N ALA A 59 -7.34 9.22 12.56
CA ALA A 59 -7.19 8.76 11.17
C ALA A 59 -6.48 7.40 11.12
N VAL A 60 -5.41 7.23 11.91
CA VAL A 60 -4.69 5.96 12.04
C VAL A 60 -5.58 4.86 12.62
N GLU A 61 -6.33 5.16 13.69
CA GLU A 61 -7.26 4.20 14.31
C GLU A 61 -8.31 3.69 13.31
N GLN A 62 -8.91 4.59 12.51
CA GLN A 62 -9.87 4.22 11.48
C GLN A 62 -9.24 3.32 10.41
N ALA A 63 -8.03 3.67 9.94
CA ALA A 63 -7.31 2.87 8.95
C ALA A 63 -6.93 1.49 9.49
N GLU A 64 -6.55 1.40 10.77
CA GLU A 64 -6.24 0.15 11.45
C GLU A 64 -7.47 -0.76 11.54
N LEU A 65 -8.62 -0.21 11.95
CA LEU A 65 -9.87 -0.96 12.05
C LEU A 65 -10.28 -1.53 10.69
N LEU A 66 -10.24 -0.72 9.63
CA LEU A 66 -10.52 -1.17 8.27
C LEU A 66 -9.54 -2.26 7.82
N THR A 67 -8.25 -2.06 8.07
CA THR A 67 -7.20 -3.03 7.75
C THR A 67 -7.46 -4.36 8.44
N LYS A 68 -7.76 -4.35 9.75
CA LYS A 68 -8.08 -5.55 10.52
C LYS A 68 -9.31 -6.27 9.98
N ALA A 69 -10.37 -5.53 9.62
CA ALA A 69 -11.60 -6.10 9.05
C ALA A 69 -11.36 -6.79 7.70
N ILE A 70 -10.56 -6.16 6.82
CA ILE A 70 -10.15 -6.74 5.54
C ILE A 70 -9.37 -8.04 5.78
N PHE A 71 -8.34 -8.00 6.63
CA PHE A 71 -7.55 -9.18 6.96
C PHE A 71 -8.40 -10.31 7.56
N ALA A 72 -9.32 -10.00 8.48
CA ALA A 72 -10.24 -10.98 9.05
C ALA A 72 -11.11 -11.64 7.96
N THR A 73 -11.62 -10.86 7.02
CA THR A 73 -12.42 -11.36 5.88
C THR A 73 -11.63 -12.35 5.03
N TRP A 74 -10.38 -12.01 4.67
CA TRP A 74 -9.56 -12.90 3.84
C TRP A 74 -9.02 -14.12 4.58
N ARG A 75 -8.73 -14.00 5.88
CA ARG A 75 -8.38 -15.15 6.73
C ARG A 75 -9.54 -16.13 6.85
N LYS A 76 -10.78 -15.64 7.02
CA LYS A 76 -11.99 -16.48 7.02
C LYS A 76 -12.17 -17.26 5.72
N LYS A 77 -11.70 -16.71 4.59
CA LYS A 77 -11.70 -17.39 3.28
C LYS A 77 -10.52 -18.36 3.08
N GLY A 78 -9.57 -18.44 4.03
CA GLY A 78 -8.37 -19.27 3.90
C GLY A 78 -7.34 -18.74 2.88
N LEU A 79 -7.47 -17.49 2.45
CA LEU A 79 -6.64 -16.88 1.39
C LEU A 79 -5.50 -16.01 1.94
N VAL A 80 -5.38 -15.92 3.26
CA VAL A 80 -4.29 -15.24 3.98
C VAL A 80 -3.93 -16.07 5.21
N GLY A 81 -2.64 -16.33 5.42
CA GLY A 81 -2.14 -17.05 6.60
C GLY A 81 -2.17 -16.24 7.90
N GLY A 82 -1.92 -16.93 9.02
CA GLY A 82 -1.97 -16.36 10.38
C GLY A 82 -3.25 -16.70 11.13
N LYS A 83 -3.18 -16.72 12.47
CA LYS A 83 -4.35 -17.00 13.33
C LYS A 83 -5.29 -15.79 13.36
N THR A 84 -6.59 -16.06 13.55
CA THR A 84 -7.61 -15.07 13.93
C THR A 84 -7.30 -14.45 15.28
#